data_AF-A0A8J6NKC9-F1
#
_entry.id   AF-A0A8J6NKC9-F1
#
_cell.length_a   1.000
_cell.length_b   1.000
_cell.length_c   1.000
_cell.angle_alpha   90.00
_cell.angle_beta   90.00
_cell.angle_gamma   90.00
#
_symmetry.space_group_name_H-M   'P 1'
#
loop_
_entity.id
_entity.type
_entity.pdbx_description
1 polymer ?
#
loop_
_entity_poly.entity_id
_entity_poly.type
_entity_poly.pdbx_seq_one_letter_code
_entity_poly.pdbx_strand_id
1 'polypeptide(L)'
;MNTLLFVYNADGGLFNLVKDWAHKIISPETYPCSLCALTYDNLGMRSSWREFTNELKYEINFLHRDELEEHYDISDVALPAIFIRQEGKPKLWINSEAMDACQSLDELQALIVQQMAIEA
;
A
#
# COMPACT_ATOMS: atom_id res chain seq x y z
N MET A 1 2.03 -17.07 11.64
CA MET A 1 0.99 -16.19 11.05
C MET A 1 1.67 -15.37 9.97
N ASN A 2 1.01 -15.18 8.83
CA ASN A 2 1.59 -14.46 7.71
C ASN A 2 1.15 -12.99 7.81
N THR A 3 2.09 -12.07 7.62
CA THR A 3 1.85 -10.62 7.63
C THR A 3 1.97 -10.09 6.20
N LEU A 4 1.00 -9.29 5.77
CA LEU A 4 1.07 -8.49 4.55
C LEU A 4 1.53 -7.07 4.91
N LEU A 5 2.62 -6.62 4.29
CA LEU A 5 3.15 -5.27 4.42
C LEU A 5 2.76 -4.48 3.18
N PHE A 6 1.85 -3.52 3.34
CA PHE A 6 1.47 -2.58 2.30
C PHE A 6 2.41 -1.39 2.37
N VAL A 7 3.27 -1.23 1.36
CA VAL A 7 4.29 -0.19 1.33
C VAL A 7 3.90 0.91 0.35
N TYR A 8 3.68 2.11 0.88
CA TYR A 8 3.41 3.30 0.08
C TYR A 8 4.69 3.89 -0.51
N ASN A 9 4.63 4.40 -1.74
CA ASN A 9 5.70 5.20 -2.34
C ASN A 9 5.68 6.66 -1.84
N ALA A 10 5.77 6.82 -0.53
CA ALA A 10 5.86 8.10 0.16
C ALA A 10 6.66 7.90 1.45
N ASP A 11 7.27 8.96 1.96
CA ASP A 11 7.93 8.93 3.27
C ASP A 11 6.88 9.24 4.37
N GLY A 12 6.98 8.61 5.54
CA GLY A 12 6.00 8.76 6.62
C GLY A 12 5.83 10.21 7.09
N GLY A 13 6.93 10.97 7.10
CA GLY A 13 6.91 12.41 7.36
C GLY A 13 6.14 13.22 6.32
N LEU A 14 6.21 12.81 5.04
CA LEU A 14 5.43 13.42 3.96
C LEU A 14 3.96 13.06 4.05
N PHE A 15 3.61 11.88 4.57
CA PHE A 15 2.21 11.48 4.71
C PHE A 15 1.41 12.36 5.69
N ASN A 16 2.06 12.84 6.77
CA ASN A 16 1.45 13.83 7.66
C ASN A 16 1.19 15.16 6.93
N LEU A 17 2.09 15.58 6.06
CA LEU A 17 1.88 16.75 5.20
C LEU A 17 0.77 16.49 4.17
N VAL A 18 0.71 15.30 3.56
CA VAL A 18 -0.35 14.94 2.63
C VAL A 18 -1.74 14.98 3.28
N LYS A 19 -1.88 14.53 4.54
CA LYS A 19 -3.14 14.70 5.31
C LYS A 19 -3.52 16.17 5.47
N ASP A 20 -2.55 17.05 5.74
CA ASP A 20 -2.79 18.50 5.84
C ASP A 20 -3.14 19.12 4.47
N TRP A 21 -2.64 18.53 3.37
CA TRP A 21 -2.83 19.02 2.00
C TRP A 21 -4.06 18.44 1.30
N ALA A 22 -4.66 17.36 1.82
CA ALA A 22 -5.94 16.81 1.34
C ALA A 22 -7.09 17.84 1.39
N HIS A 23 -6.95 18.89 2.21
CA HIS A 23 -7.88 20.01 2.27
C HIS A 23 -7.52 21.20 1.37
N LYS A 24 -6.36 21.19 0.70
CA LYS A 24 -5.88 22.28 -0.18
C LYS A 24 -5.51 21.73 -1.56
N ILE A 25 -6.53 21.71 -2.41
CA ILE A 25 -6.49 21.89 -3.88
C ILE A 25 -5.10 22.26 -4.43
N ILE A 26 -4.18 21.31 -4.65
CA ILE A 26 -2.93 21.55 -5.40
C ILE A 26 -2.48 20.27 -6.11
N SER A 27 -2.53 20.33 -7.46
CA SER A 27 -1.95 19.47 -8.50
C SER A 27 -2.01 17.93 -8.36
N PRO A 28 -2.80 17.22 -9.19
CA PRO A 28 -2.71 15.75 -9.31
C PRO A 28 -1.36 15.26 -9.84
N GLU A 29 -0.52 16.15 -10.39
CA GLU A 29 0.80 15.84 -10.95
C GLU A 29 1.88 15.54 -9.90
N THR A 30 1.59 15.79 -8.62
CA THR A 30 2.53 15.61 -7.50
C THR A 30 2.18 14.46 -6.56
N TYR A 31 1.23 13.57 -6.92
CA TYR A 31 0.98 12.33 -6.19
C TYR A 31 1.78 11.17 -6.82
N PRO A 32 2.93 10.76 -6.24
CA PRO A 32 3.76 9.71 -6.84
C PRO A 32 3.32 8.29 -6.45
N CYS A 33 2.16 8.14 -5.79
CA CYS A 33 1.74 6.88 -5.19
C CYS A 33 0.30 6.53 -5.58
N SER A 34 0.15 5.59 -6.52
CA SER A 34 -1.11 4.99 -6.95
C SER A 34 -1.90 4.40 -5.77
N LEU A 35 -1.21 3.68 -4.87
CA LEU A 35 -1.84 3.11 -3.68
C LEU A 35 -2.50 4.17 -2.80
N CYS A 36 -1.83 5.30 -2.54
CA CYS A 36 -2.42 6.41 -1.78
C CYS A 36 -3.69 6.93 -2.46
N ALA A 37 -3.66 7.11 -3.79
CA ALA A 37 -4.80 7.64 -4.55
C ALA A 37 -6.02 6.69 -4.53
N LEU A 38 -5.79 5.38 -4.44
CA LEU A 38 -6.86 4.38 -4.40
C LEU A 38 -7.44 4.19 -3.00
N THR A 39 -6.61 4.29 -1.96
CA THR A 39 -6.97 3.93 -0.57
C THR A 39 -7.32 5.12 0.32
N TYR A 40 -6.97 6.35 -0.07
CA TYR A 40 -7.30 7.57 0.66
C TYR A 40 -8.22 8.51 -0.15
N ASP A 41 -9.07 9.23 0.58
CA ASP A 41 -9.87 10.35 0.08
C ASP A 41 -9.60 11.61 0.93
N ASN A 42 -10.35 12.70 0.67
CA ASN A 42 -10.21 13.98 1.37
C ASN A 42 -10.52 13.92 2.88
N LEU A 43 -11.05 12.80 3.38
CA LEU A 43 -11.40 12.58 4.79
C LEU A 43 -10.47 11.56 5.47
N GLY A 44 -9.65 10.83 4.70
CA GLY A 44 -8.68 9.87 5.22
C GLY A 44 -8.73 8.53 4.47
N MET A 45 -8.39 7.45 5.17
CA MET A 45 -8.43 6.11 4.58
C MET A 45 -9.88 5.72 4.30
N ARG A 46 -10.18 5.30 3.07
CA ARG A 46 -11.51 4.88 2.64
C ARG A 46 -12.01 3.73 3.52
N SER A 47 -13.24 3.84 4.01
CA SER A 47 -13.84 2.81 4.88
C SER A 47 -13.87 1.43 4.22
N SER A 48 -14.19 1.37 2.92
CA SER A 48 -14.22 0.13 2.14
C SER A 48 -12.85 -0.54 2.05
N TRP A 49 -11.76 0.24 2.00
CA TRP A 49 -10.40 -0.32 2.03
C TRP A 49 -10.08 -0.89 3.42
N ARG A 50 -10.40 -0.14 4.47
CA ARG A 50 -10.19 -0.58 5.85
C ARG A 50 -10.95 -1.86 6.17
N GLU A 51 -12.24 -1.92 5.79
CA GLU A 51 -13.09 -3.10 5.95
C GLU A 51 -12.50 -4.30 5.23
N PHE A 52 -12.14 -4.15 3.96
CA PHE A 52 -11.49 -5.20 3.19
C PHE A 52 -10.23 -5.73 3.87
N THR A 53 -9.31 -4.85 4.31
CA THR A 53 -8.08 -5.30 4.97
C THR A 53 -8.33 -6.02 6.31
N ASN A 54 -9.38 -5.65 7.04
CA ASN A 54 -9.75 -6.34 8.29
C ASN A 54 -10.36 -7.73 8.05
N GLU A 55 -10.93 -7.97 6.87
CA GLU A 55 -11.51 -9.26 6.50
C GLU A 55 -10.44 -10.26 6.00
N LEU A 56 -9.24 -9.77 5.65
CA LEU A 56 -8.13 -10.62 5.24
C LEU A 56 -7.67 -11.51 6.40
N LYS A 57 -7.32 -12.76 6.09
CA LYS A 57 -6.79 -13.73 7.07
C LYS A 57 -5.34 -13.46 7.49
N TYR A 58 -4.75 -12.38 7.00
CA TYR A 58 -3.37 -11.99 7.24
C TYR A 58 -3.30 -10.89 8.28
N GLU A 59 -2.20 -10.83 9.03
CA GLU A 59 -1.88 -9.62 9.78
C GLU A 59 -1.52 -8.52 8.78
N ILE A 60 -2.13 -7.35 8.89
CA ILE A 60 -1.93 -6.27 7.92
C ILE A 60 -1.14 -5.14 8.58
N ASN A 61 0.01 -4.79 7.99
CA ASN A 61 0.78 -3.62 8.39
C ASN A 61 0.94 -2.68 7.19
N PHE A 62 0.84 -1.39 7.47
CA PHE A 62 1.07 -0.33 6.51
C PHE A 62 2.40 0.33 6.84
N LEU A 63 3.25 0.46 5.82
CA LEU A 63 4.56 1.09 5.93
C LEU A 63 4.74 2.12 4.82
N HIS A 64 5.56 3.10 5.10
CA HIS A 64 6.10 4.04 4.13
C HIS A 64 7.44 3.55 3.59
N ARG A 65 7.93 4.19 2.53
CA ARG A 65 9.21 3.82 1.89
C ARG A 65 10.37 3.88 2.88
N ASP A 66 10.46 4.96 3.64
CA ASP A 66 11.45 5.17 4.69
C ASP A 66 11.34 4.14 5.81
N GLU A 67 10.12 3.78 6.21
CA GLU A 67 9.88 2.74 7.24
C GLU A 67 10.24 1.33 6.74
N LEU A 68 10.09 1.04 5.44
CA LEU A 68 10.53 -0.21 4.83
C LEU A 68 12.06 -0.33 4.86
N GLU A 69 12.75 0.75 4.48
CA GLU A 69 14.20 0.81 4.52
C GLU A 69 14.72 0.69 5.97
N GLU A 70 14.15 1.45 6.91
CA GLU A 70 14.56 1.45 8.31
C GLU A 70 14.38 0.08 8.98
N HIS A 71 13.23 -0.57 8.78
CA HIS A 71 12.92 -1.83 9.47
C HIS A 71 13.48 -3.08 8.79
N TYR A 72 13.64 -3.06 7.47
CA TYR A 72 13.94 -4.26 6.69
C TYR A 72 15.17 -4.15 5.78
N ASP A 73 15.79 -2.98 5.68
CA ASP A 73 16.94 -2.71 4.79
C ASP A 73 16.61 -3.03 3.32
N ILE A 74 15.39 -2.66 2.91
CA ILE A 74 14.88 -2.84 1.54
C ILE A 74 14.61 -1.47 0.93
N SER A 75 15.45 -1.08 -0.02
CA SER A 75 15.32 0.18 -0.79
C SER A 75 15.38 0.00 -2.31
N ASP A 76 15.82 -1.18 -2.79
CA ASP A 76 15.99 -1.48 -4.23
C ASP A 76 14.74 -2.16 -4.84
N VAL A 77 13.55 -1.67 -4.49
CA VAL A 77 12.28 -2.19 -5.01
C VAL A 77 11.41 -1.02 -5.45
N ALA A 78 10.80 -1.15 -6.63
CA ALA A 78 9.84 -0.19 -7.11
C ALA A 78 8.58 -0.20 -6.22
N LEU A 79 8.19 0.99 -5.76
CA LEU A 79 7.04 1.22 -4.89
C LEU A 79 5.97 2.00 -5.65
N PRO A 80 4.69 1.88 -5.28
CA PRO A 80 4.16 1.14 -4.13
C PRO A 80 4.13 -0.38 -4.34
N ALA A 81 4.22 -1.18 -3.27
CA ALA A 81 4.27 -2.64 -3.37
C ALA A 81 3.69 -3.33 -2.13
N ILE A 82 3.28 -4.59 -2.28
CA ILE A 82 2.84 -5.43 -1.16
C ILE A 82 3.87 -6.54 -0.97
N PHE A 83 4.31 -6.72 0.28
CA PHE A 83 5.20 -7.79 0.66
C PHE A 83 4.49 -8.78 1.57
N ILE A 84 4.84 -10.06 1.46
CA ILE A 84 4.39 -11.11 2.37
C ILE A 84 5.56 -11.53 3.28
N ARG A 85 5.29 -11.61 4.57
CA ARG A 85 6.23 -12.08 5.59
C ARG A 85 5.63 -13.25 6.33
N GLN A 86 6.31 -14.40 6.30
CA GLN A 86 5.91 -15.59 7.07
C GLN A 86 6.86 -15.76 8.25
N GLU A 87 8.10 -16.15 7.96
CA GLU A 87 9.21 -16.21 8.90
C GLU A 87 10.45 -15.61 8.22
N GLY A 88 11.12 -14.66 8.89
CA GLY A 88 12.28 -13.97 8.33
C GLY A 88 11.94 -12.67 7.59
N LYS A 89 12.65 -12.42 6.48
CA LYS A 89 12.56 -11.18 5.71
C LYS A 89 11.30 -11.16 4.83
N PRO A 90 10.63 -10.00 4.70
CA PRO A 90 9.51 -9.84 3.79
C PRO A 90 9.95 -10.10 2.34
N LYS A 91 9.09 -10.75 1.56
CA LYS A 91 9.30 -11.02 0.14
C LYS A 91 8.27 -10.25 -0.67
N LEU A 92 8.68 -9.76 -1.84
CA LEU A 92 7.79 -9.08 -2.77
C LEU A 92 6.66 -10.04 -3.17
N TRP A 93 5.42 -9.60 -2.99
CA TRP A 93 4.22 -10.39 -3.27
C TRP A 93 3.43 -9.80 -4.44
N ILE A 94 3.23 -8.48 -4.43
CA ILE A 94 2.67 -7.72 -5.55
C ILE A 94 3.58 -6.52 -5.79
N ASN A 95 4.04 -6.37 -7.04
CA ASN A 95 4.94 -5.30 -7.45
C ASN A 95 4.20 -4.00 -7.81
N SER A 96 4.96 -2.92 -7.99
CA SER A 96 4.40 -1.62 -8.36
C SER A 96 3.71 -1.65 -9.72
N GLU A 97 4.24 -2.38 -10.70
CA GLU A 97 3.62 -2.46 -12.03
C GLU A 97 2.19 -3.01 -11.98
N ALA A 98 1.96 -4.08 -11.21
CA ALA A 98 0.63 -4.65 -11.04
C ALA A 98 -0.31 -3.70 -10.28
N MET A 99 0.21 -2.95 -9.31
CA MET A 99 -0.57 -1.99 -8.55
C MET A 99 -0.88 -0.71 -9.33
N ASP A 100 0.06 -0.20 -10.10
CA ASP A 100 -0.10 0.98 -10.95
C ASP A 100 -1.05 0.71 -12.12
N ALA A 101 -1.21 -0.57 -12.49
CA ALA A 101 -2.21 -0.98 -13.46
C ALA A 101 -3.66 -0.90 -12.91
N CYS A 102 -3.85 -0.89 -11.59
CA CYS A 102 -5.17 -0.75 -10.99
C CYS A 102 -5.67 0.70 -11.08
N GLN A 103 -6.82 0.90 -11.72
CA GLN A 103 -7.45 2.22 -11.85
C GLN A 103 -8.49 2.50 -10.77
N SER A 104 -8.88 1.47 -10.02
CA SER A 104 -9.90 1.55 -8.99
C SER A 104 -9.55 0.72 -7.75
N LEU A 105 -10.18 1.06 -6.63
CA LEU A 105 -10.04 0.29 -5.40
C LEU A 105 -10.56 -1.14 -5.56
N ASP A 106 -11.64 -1.32 -6.33
CA ASP A 106 -12.21 -2.65 -6.60
C ASP A 106 -11.23 -3.54 -7.38
N GLU A 107 -10.52 -2.96 -8.36
CA GLU A 107 -9.44 -3.66 -9.09
C GLU A 107 -8.29 -4.06 -8.16
N LEU A 108 -7.87 -3.17 -7.25
CA LEU A 108 -6.83 -3.47 -6.27
C LEU A 108 -7.26 -4.61 -5.33
N GLN A 109 -8.49 -4.58 -4.83
CA GLN A 109 -9.04 -5.65 -3.99
C GLN A 109 -9.10 -6.98 -4.75
N ALA A 110 -9.56 -6.95 -6.00
CA ALA A 110 -9.61 -8.13 -6.86
C ALA A 110 -8.22 -8.71 -7.13
N LEU A 111 -7.21 -7.86 -7.39
CA LEU A 111 -5.82 -8.27 -7.58
C LEU A 111 -5.29 -9.01 -6.35
N ILE A 112 -5.53 -8.48 -5.14
CA ILE A 112 -5.11 -9.09 -3.87
C ILE A 112 -5.78 -10.45 -3.67
N VAL A 113 -7.09 -10.54 -3.89
CA VAL A 113 -7.83 -11.80 -3.75
C VAL A 113 -7.34 -12.83 -4.77
N GLN A 114 -7.08 -12.42 -6.01
CA GLN A 114 -6.54 -13.29 -7.04
C GLN A 114 -5.14 -13.79 -6.68
N GLN A 115 -4.27 -12.91 -6.17
CA GLN A 115 -2.93 -13.29 -5.72
C GLN A 115 -2.99 -14.32 -4.58
N MET A 116 -3.90 -14.14 -3.63
CA MET A 116 -4.13 -15.13 -2.55
C MET A 116 -4.57 -16.49 -3.07
N ALA A 117 -5.40 -16.53 -4.11
CA ALA A 117 -5.89 -17.78 -4.69
C ALA A 117 -4.79 -18.55 -5.45
N ILE A 118 -3.74 -17.87 -5.93
CA ILE A 118 -2.60 -18.50 -6.61
C ILE A 118 -1.67 -19.19 -5.60
N GLU A 119 -1.56 -18.66 -4.38
CA GLU A 119 -0.70 -19.20 -3.32
C GLU A 119 -1.39 -20.19 -2.38
N ALA A 120 -2.70 -20.46 -2.57
CA ALA A 120 -3.52 -21.39 -1.80
C ALA A 120 -3.44 -22.83 -2.34
#